data_AF-A0A962RAZ1-F1
#
_entry.id   AF-A0A962RAZ1-F1
#
_cell.length_a   1.000
_cell.length_b   1.000
_cell.length_c   1.000
_cell.angle_alpha   90.00
_cell.angle_beta   90.00
_cell.angle_gamma   90.00
#
_symmetry.space_group_name_H-M   'P 1'
#
loop_
_entity.id
_entity.type
_entity.pdbx_description
1 polymer ?
#
loop_
_entity_poly.entity_id
_entity_poly.type
_entity_poly.pdbx_seq_one_letter_code
_entity_poly.pdbx_strand_id
1 'polypeptide(L)'
;MSTPNASGSAAKVLLVEDVLTLALTYEGFLAKDPYEVTRVECGKDALVQLQGNPPDVVLLDLMLPDMDGLDILAWIREQGMGSAVIIITAHGSIDVAVSAMRQGAFDFLEKPFTADRLRMAIASALTRNRFDPIGAADDAETRTQYQGFVGASEIMRSVYRTIDNAAPSRASVFITGESGTGKEVCAEALHYKSPRAENAFVALNCAAIPRDLMESEVFGHVKGAFTGAVGHREGAASRANGGTLFLDEIAEMNLDLQAKLLRFIQTGSFQKVGSSKTETVDVRFICATNKDPLEMVRTGRFREDLYYRLHVIPLHLPPLRNRGEDVTQIAQHFLHLIAEEEGKDFQTFDDASLNLLRRYPWPGNVRELLNVMRNVVVLHSGHEVHADMFPPPLNDPHQYYPHHSIREPVSAGAVSPGQAASAEPMITSAIRPLWRVERDAIEQAINACDGNIPRAAALLEISASTVYRKLQTWKEIDEGKGTPGDD
;
A
#
# COMPACT_ATOMS: atom_id res chain seq x y z
N MET A 1 15.78 30.22 -32.30
CA MET A 1 15.38 31.25 -31.33
C MET A 1 13.88 31.20 -31.21
N SER A 2 13.38 30.68 -30.08
CA SER A 2 12.04 30.91 -29.51
C SER A 2 12.05 30.26 -28.13
N THR A 3 12.45 31.03 -27.13
CA THR A 3 12.29 30.70 -25.70
C THR A 3 10.83 30.92 -25.30
N PRO A 4 10.16 30.00 -24.60
CA PRO A 4 8.91 30.33 -23.93
C PRO A 4 9.22 31.17 -22.69
N ASN A 5 8.34 32.16 -22.47
CA ASN A 5 8.43 33.22 -21.49
C ASN A 5 8.71 32.75 -20.06
N ALA A 6 9.58 33.51 -19.39
CA ALA A 6 9.81 33.51 -17.96
C ALA A 6 8.71 34.30 -17.23
N SER A 7 7.96 33.62 -16.36
CA SER A 7 7.29 34.22 -15.21
C SER A 7 7.01 33.15 -14.15
N GLY A 8 8.08 32.57 -13.59
CA GLY A 8 8.02 31.76 -12.37
C GLY A 8 9.27 32.05 -11.56
N SER A 9 9.14 32.47 -10.30
CA SER A 9 10.31 32.69 -9.44
C SER A 9 11.11 31.38 -9.32
N ALA A 10 12.43 31.47 -9.34
CA ALA A 10 13.30 30.33 -9.06
C ALA A 10 12.94 29.75 -7.70
N ALA A 11 12.81 28.43 -7.60
CA ALA A 11 12.44 27.79 -6.35
C ALA A 11 13.61 27.90 -5.36
N LYS A 12 13.31 28.29 -4.12
CA LYS A 12 14.30 28.52 -3.08
C LYS A 12 14.66 27.21 -2.39
N VAL A 13 15.92 26.84 -2.42
CA VAL A 13 16.45 25.63 -1.78
C VAL A 13 17.41 26.04 -0.68
N LEU A 14 17.14 25.65 0.56
CA LEU A 14 18.07 25.79 1.68
C LEU A 14 18.89 24.51 1.79
N LEU A 15 20.21 24.61 1.66
CA LEU A 15 21.15 23.52 1.85
C LEU A 15 21.86 23.66 3.21
N VAL A 16 21.60 22.72 4.11
CA VAL A 16 22.20 22.65 5.46
C VAL A 16 23.22 21.50 5.47
N GLU A 17 24.49 21.83 5.33
CA GLU A 17 25.60 20.86 5.21
C GLU A 17 26.91 21.49 5.73
N ASP A 18 27.55 20.84 6.70
CA ASP A 18 28.78 21.33 7.34
C ASP A 18 30.04 21.00 6.52
N VAL A 19 30.02 19.91 5.76
CA VAL A 19 31.15 19.50 4.92
C VAL A 19 31.16 20.28 3.60
N LEU A 20 32.02 21.29 3.52
CA LEU A 20 32.16 22.17 2.35
C LEU A 20 32.28 21.43 1.01
N THR A 21 33.04 20.34 0.94
CA THR A 21 33.23 19.57 -0.31
C THR A 21 31.93 18.91 -0.78
N LEU A 22 31.09 18.42 0.14
CA LEU A 22 29.78 17.86 -0.18
C LEU A 22 28.80 18.96 -0.58
N ALA A 23 28.78 20.07 0.16
CA ALA A 23 27.91 21.19 -0.15
C ALA A 23 28.17 21.75 -1.56
N LEU A 24 29.44 21.97 -1.92
CA LEU A 24 29.84 22.40 -3.27
C LEU A 24 29.47 21.37 -4.35
N THR A 25 29.49 20.08 -4.01
CA THR A 25 29.07 19.01 -4.93
C THR A 25 27.57 19.10 -5.21
N TYR A 26 26.76 19.31 -4.17
CA TYR A 26 25.31 19.43 -4.30
C TYR A 26 24.90 20.72 -5.02
N GLU A 27 25.56 21.84 -4.72
CA GLU A 27 25.42 23.07 -5.50
C GLU A 27 25.78 22.85 -6.97
N GLY A 28 26.88 22.13 -7.24
CA GLY A 28 27.28 21.74 -8.60
C GLY A 28 26.24 20.86 -9.29
N PHE A 29 25.57 19.96 -8.56
CA PHE A 29 24.46 19.16 -9.07
C PHE A 29 23.24 20.00 -9.44
N LEU A 30 23.01 21.14 -8.79
CA LEU A 30 21.84 21.99 -8.97
C LEU A 30 22.11 23.22 -9.86
N ALA A 31 23.37 23.53 -10.18
CA ALA A 31 23.77 24.75 -10.89
C ALA A 31 23.15 24.93 -12.30
N LYS A 32 22.65 23.86 -12.92
CA LYS A 32 21.99 23.92 -14.24
C LYS A 32 20.46 24.00 -14.15
N ASP A 33 19.90 23.96 -12.96
CA ASP A 33 18.46 23.99 -12.69
C ASP A 33 18.01 25.39 -12.24
N PRO A 34 16.72 25.74 -12.36
CA PRO A 34 16.21 27.04 -11.95
C PRO A 34 15.98 27.12 -10.42
N TYR A 35 16.99 26.78 -9.63
CA TYR A 35 16.95 26.79 -8.17
C TYR A 35 17.84 27.90 -7.61
N GLU A 36 17.31 28.65 -6.63
CA GLU A 36 18.08 29.58 -5.83
C GLU A 36 18.55 28.84 -4.57
N VAL A 37 19.81 28.40 -4.56
CA VAL A 37 20.38 27.62 -3.45
C VAL A 37 21.03 28.58 -2.44
N THR A 38 20.54 28.54 -1.20
CA THR A 38 21.21 29.19 -0.05
C THR A 38 21.87 28.12 0.80
N ARG A 39 23.16 28.24 1.06
CA ARG A 39 23.94 27.30 1.86
C ARG A 39 24.16 27.83 3.28
N VAL A 40 24.03 26.95 4.27
CA VAL A 40 24.38 27.18 5.67
C VAL A 40 25.16 25.98 6.21
N GLU A 41 26.07 26.20 7.15
CA GLU A 41 27.02 25.18 7.64
C GLU A 41 26.64 24.62 9.01
N CYS A 42 25.67 25.23 9.71
CA CYS A 42 25.26 24.80 11.04
C CYS A 42 23.74 24.95 11.25
N GLY A 43 23.22 24.25 12.25
CA GLY A 43 21.79 24.24 12.55
C GLY A 43 21.26 25.58 13.03
N LYS A 44 22.03 26.33 13.81
CA LYS A 44 21.65 27.71 14.22
C LYS A 44 21.43 28.63 13.04
N ASP A 45 22.33 28.59 12.05
CA ASP A 45 22.21 29.42 10.84
C ASP A 45 21.00 28.97 9.99
N ALA A 46 20.72 27.66 9.94
CA ALA A 46 19.52 27.13 9.30
C ALA A 46 18.24 27.69 9.95
N LEU A 47 18.14 27.70 11.28
CA LEU A 47 16.98 28.25 12.00
C LEU A 47 16.80 29.76 11.74
N VAL A 48 17.89 30.53 11.71
CA VAL A 48 17.85 31.96 11.38
C VAL A 48 17.33 32.17 9.95
N GLN A 49 17.83 31.37 9.00
CA GLN A 49 17.41 31.45 7.60
C GLN A 49 15.93 31.08 7.43
N LEU A 50 15.47 30.02 8.10
CA LEU A 50 14.07 29.56 8.08
C LEU A 50 13.10 30.62 8.63
N GLN A 51 13.51 31.41 9.64
CA GLN A 51 12.68 32.49 10.19
C GLN A 51 12.62 33.73 9.29
N GLY A 52 13.72 34.08 8.62
CA GLY A 52 13.83 35.30 7.83
C GLY A 52 13.32 35.17 6.39
N ASN A 53 13.65 34.07 5.72
CA ASN A 53 13.32 33.83 4.32
C ASN A 53 12.98 32.35 4.11
N PRO A 54 11.71 31.94 4.30
CA PRO A 54 11.33 30.53 4.24
C PRO A 54 11.58 29.95 2.85
N PRO A 55 12.35 28.85 2.73
CA PRO A 55 12.63 28.18 1.47
C PRO A 55 11.46 27.28 1.04
N ASP A 56 11.43 26.91 -0.23
CA ASP A 56 10.50 25.90 -0.73
C ASP A 56 10.99 24.50 -0.32
N VAL A 57 12.28 24.21 -0.47
CA VAL A 57 12.87 22.92 -0.10
C VAL A 57 14.02 23.10 0.86
N VAL A 58 14.09 22.26 1.89
CA VAL A 58 15.23 22.17 2.80
C VAL A 58 15.95 20.85 2.54
N LEU A 59 17.21 20.92 2.13
CA LEU A 59 18.14 19.79 2.10
C LEU A 59 18.90 19.79 3.41
N LEU A 60 18.64 18.80 4.27
CA LEU A 60 19.08 18.83 5.66
C LEU A 60 19.98 17.63 6.00
N ASP A 61 21.24 17.89 6.34
CA ASP A 61 22.06 16.88 7.02
C ASP A 61 21.55 16.61 8.44
N LEU A 62 21.55 15.34 8.84
CA LEU A 62 21.26 14.94 10.22
C LEU A 62 22.42 15.24 11.17
N MET A 63 23.66 15.15 10.68
CA MET A 63 24.85 15.28 11.52
C MET A 63 25.43 16.68 11.35
N LEU A 64 24.92 17.63 12.12
CA LEU A 64 25.42 19.00 12.14
C LEU A 64 26.34 19.22 13.35
N PRO A 65 27.29 20.18 13.28
CA PRO A 65 28.29 20.40 14.33
C PRO A 65 27.70 20.90 15.66
N ASP A 66 26.49 21.47 15.66
CA ASP A 66 25.90 22.17 16.79
C ASP A 66 24.56 21.62 17.29
N MET A 67 23.83 20.83 16.48
CA MET A 67 22.57 20.16 16.87
C MET A 67 22.27 18.96 15.95
N ASP A 68 21.29 18.14 16.32
CA ASP A 68 20.78 17.06 15.45
C ASP A 68 19.83 17.64 14.40
N GLY A 69 19.96 17.24 13.13
CA GLY A 69 19.05 17.66 12.07
C GLY A 69 17.60 17.24 12.33
N LEU A 70 17.34 16.19 13.11
CA LEU A 70 15.98 15.83 13.52
C LEU A 70 15.33 16.91 14.39
N ASP A 71 16.10 17.63 15.20
CA ASP A 71 15.57 18.74 16.02
C ASP A 71 15.11 19.91 15.13
N ILE A 72 15.83 20.17 14.04
CA ILE A 72 15.45 21.17 13.04
C ILE A 72 14.18 20.75 12.31
N LEU A 73 14.06 19.46 11.92
CA LEU A 73 12.85 18.93 11.31
C LEU A 73 11.63 19.06 12.23
N ALA A 74 11.79 18.70 13.51
CA ALA A 74 10.74 18.83 14.51
C ALA A 74 10.31 20.30 14.68
N TRP A 75 11.27 21.21 14.73
CA TRP A 75 11.02 22.65 14.80
C TRP A 75 10.28 23.18 13.56
N ILE A 76 10.68 22.78 12.34
CA ILE A 76 10.00 23.17 11.09
C ILE A 76 8.52 22.77 11.13
N ARG A 77 8.24 21.56 11.61
CA ARG A 77 6.88 21.04 11.75
C ARG A 77 6.07 21.79 12.82
N GLU A 78 6.66 22.06 13.99
CA GLU A 78 5.99 22.78 15.08
C GLU A 78 5.60 24.21 14.69
N GLN A 79 6.40 24.86 13.85
CA GLN A 79 6.09 26.19 13.30
C GLN A 79 5.07 26.15 12.15
N GLY A 80 4.64 24.96 11.71
CA GLY A 80 3.69 24.80 10.60
C GLY A 80 4.22 25.34 9.27
N MET A 81 5.54 25.34 9.07
CA MET A 81 6.14 25.83 7.83
C MET A 81 5.81 24.91 6.66
N GLY A 82 5.44 25.51 5.52
CA GLY A 82 5.12 24.78 4.30
C GLY A 82 6.34 24.20 3.56
N SER A 83 7.56 24.37 4.06
CA SER A 83 8.79 23.90 3.42
C SER A 83 8.88 22.36 3.40
N ALA A 84 9.21 21.77 2.25
CA ALA A 84 9.42 20.33 2.15
C ALA A 84 10.85 19.98 2.56
N VAL A 85 11.02 19.12 3.57
CA VAL A 85 12.33 18.77 4.12
C VAL A 85 12.81 17.43 3.56
N ILE A 86 13.94 17.43 2.85
CA ILE A 86 14.63 16.24 2.36
C ILE A 86 15.84 16.01 3.27
N ILE A 87 15.88 14.86 3.93
CA ILE A 87 16.98 14.50 4.81
C ILE A 87 18.13 13.92 3.98
N ILE A 88 19.36 14.29 4.30
CA ILE A 88 20.58 13.75 3.70
C ILE A 88 21.46 13.18 4.83
N THR A 89 21.99 11.96 4.71
CA THR A 89 22.91 11.44 5.75
C THR A 89 23.91 10.42 5.21
N ALA A 90 25.06 10.29 5.88
CA ALA A 90 26.07 9.26 5.62
C ALA A 90 25.92 7.99 6.47
N HIS A 91 25.06 8.00 7.51
CA HIS A 91 24.82 6.86 8.40
C HIS A 91 23.32 6.67 8.61
N GLY A 92 22.65 6.19 7.57
CA GLY A 92 21.25 5.83 7.66
C GLY A 92 21.10 4.40 8.17
N SER A 93 20.97 4.19 9.49
CA SER A 93 20.25 2.98 9.90
C SER A 93 18.79 3.15 9.45
N ILE A 94 18.13 2.06 9.07
CA ILE A 94 16.71 2.06 8.67
C ILE A 94 15.85 2.82 9.71
N ASP A 95 16.23 2.72 10.98
CA ASP A 95 15.50 3.36 12.08
C ASP A 95 15.59 4.88 12.07
N VAL A 96 16.72 5.45 11.67
CA VAL A 96 16.89 6.91 11.56
C VAL A 96 16.08 7.47 10.39
N ALA A 97 16.13 6.82 9.22
CA ALA A 97 15.32 7.21 8.07
C ALA A 97 13.82 7.10 8.36
N VAL A 98 13.38 6.01 9.00
CA VAL A 98 11.97 5.84 9.40
C VAL A 98 11.56 6.87 10.46
N SER A 99 12.43 7.18 11.42
CA SER A 99 12.16 8.22 12.41
C SER A 99 11.99 9.59 11.74
N ALA A 100 12.86 9.95 10.81
CA ALA A 100 12.76 11.19 10.04
C ALA A 100 11.44 11.27 9.24
N MET A 101 11.06 10.19 8.53
CA MET A 101 9.82 10.16 7.77
C MET A 101 8.59 10.27 8.68
N ARG A 102 8.57 9.58 9.83
CA ARG A 102 7.50 9.72 10.85
C ARG A 102 7.42 11.13 11.43
N GLN A 103 8.55 11.83 11.49
CA GLN A 103 8.62 13.20 11.98
C GLN A 103 8.21 14.25 10.93
N GLY A 104 7.93 13.84 9.69
CA GLY A 104 7.39 14.71 8.65
C GLY A 104 8.38 15.07 7.55
N ALA A 105 9.54 14.40 7.47
CA ALA A 105 10.42 14.51 6.31
C ALA A 105 9.67 14.10 5.03
N PHE A 106 9.96 14.80 3.94
CA PHE A 106 9.39 14.55 2.62
C PHE A 106 10.04 13.34 1.95
N ASP A 107 11.37 13.28 1.97
CA ASP A 107 12.17 12.22 1.38
C ASP A 107 13.51 12.13 2.13
N PHE A 108 14.27 11.08 1.83
CA PHE A 108 15.56 10.80 2.43
C PHE A 108 16.57 10.37 1.37
N LEU A 109 17.79 10.88 1.47
CA LEU A 109 18.93 10.60 0.59
C LEU A 109 20.13 10.08 1.39
N GLU A 110 20.49 8.83 1.14
CA GLU A 110 21.72 8.25 1.69
C GLU A 110 22.94 8.66 0.86
N LYS A 111 24.00 9.17 1.50
CA LYS A 111 25.27 9.48 0.87
C LYS A 111 26.06 8.17 0.64
N PRO A 112 26.61 7.92 -0.56
CA PRO A 112 26.63 8.78 -1.74
C PRO A 112 25.41 8.60 -2.65
N PHE A 113 24.88 9.71 -3.18
CA PHE A 113 23.79 9.73 -4.16
C PHE A 113 24.19 10.45 -5.45
N THR A 114 23.43 10.22 -6.52
CA THR A 114 23.66 10.82 -7.84
C THR A 114 22.97 12.18 -7.98
N ALA A 115 23.45 13.01 -8.91
CA ALA A 115 22.82 14.29 -9.26
C ALA A 115 21.34 14.12 -9.65
N ASP A 116 21.03 13.09 -10.45
CA ASP A 116 19.66 12.80 -10.88
C ASP A 116 18.74 12.47 -9.69
N ARG A 117 19.23 11.71 -8.69
CA ARG A 117 18.45 11.37 -7.49
C ARG A 117 18.11 12.61 -6.67
N LEU A 118 19.08 13.51 -6.49
CA LEU A 118 18.86 14.78 -5.79
C LEU A 118 17.85 15.66 -6.54
N ARG A 119 18.01 15.82 -7.86
CA ARG A 119 17.08 16.60 -8.70
C ARG A 119 15.66 16.05 -8.65
N MET A 120 15.50 14.73 -8.72
CA MET A 120 14.19 14.07 -8.60
C MET A 120 13.54 14.30 -7.23
N ALA A 121 14.33 14.21 -6.15
CA ALA A 121 13.82 14.45 -4.80
C ALA A 121 13.30 15.89 -4.64
N ILE A 122 14.08 16.87 -5.11
CA ILE A 122 13.70 18.30 -5.07
C ILE A 122 12.48 18.57 -5.96
N ALA A 123 12.45 18.02 -7.18
CA ALA A 123 11.31 18.20 -8.08
C ALA A 123 10.02 17.66 -7.46
N SER A 124 10.09 16.47 -6.83
CA SER A 124 8.96 15.86 -6.11
C SER A 124 8.52 16.70 -4.91
N ALA A 125 9.47 17.25 -4.15
CA ALA A 125 9.21 18.11 -3.00
C ALA A 125 8.53 19.42 -3.39
N LEU A 126 8.98 20.06 -4.47
CA LEU A 126 8.40 21.30 -5.00
C LEU A 126 6.98 21.11 -5.54
N THR A 127 6.65 19.93 -6.07
CA THR A 127 5.26 19.63 -6.41
C THR A 127 4.35 19.65 -5.18
N ARG A 128 4.81 19.19 -4.01
CA ARG A 128 4.00 19.18 -2.78
C ARG A 128 3.75 20.60 -2.22
N ASN A 129 4.74 21.49 -2.29
CA ASN A 129 4.61 22.86 -1.77
C ASN A 129 3.72 23.78 -2.59
N ARG A 130 3.40 23.38 -3.83
CA ARG A 130 2.40 24.07 -4.66
C ARG A 130 0.96 23.72 -4.28
N PHE A 131 0.75 22.86 -3.29
CA PHE A 131 -0.57 22.41 -2.85
C PHE A 131 -0.92 22.92 -1.45
N ASP A 132 -0.83 24.24 -1.23
CA ASP A 132 -1.92 25.11 -0.73
C ASP A 132 -1.38 26.54 -0.41
N PRO A 133 -2.12 27.66 -0.60
CA PRO A 133 -3.43 27.81 -1.24
C PRO A 133 -3.47 28.91 -2.35
N ILE A 134 -4.53 28.85 -3.17
CA ILE A 134 -5.05 29.90 -4.09
C ILE A 134 -4.28 30.09 -5.42
N GLY A 135 -4.93 29.65 -6.51
CA GLY A 135 -4.91 30.39 -7.78
C GLY A 135 -4.00 29.85 -8.88
N ALA A 136 -4.44 28.78 -9.54
CA ALA A 136 -4.27 28.65 -10.98
C ALA A 136 -5.43 27.82 -11.52
N ALA A 137 -6.51 28.53 -11.85
CA ALA A 137 -7.54 28.03 -12.73
C ALA A 137 -6.89 27.72 -14.08
N ASP A 138 -6.80 26.43 -14.42
CA ASP A 138 -7.03 25.94 -15.78
C ASP A 138 -7.34 24.43 -15.71
N ASP A 139 -8.55 24.09 -16.16
CA ASP A 139 -9.04 22.77 -16.60
C ASP A 139 -9.22 21.58 -15.63
N ALA A 140 -9.23 21.78 -14.30
CA ALA A 140 -9.46 20.69 -13.34
C ALA A 140 -10.88 20.64 -12.69
N GLU A 141 -11.73 21.65 -12.88
CA GLU A 141 -12.98 21.80 -12.10
C GLU A 141 -14.15 20.88 -12.48
N THR A 142 -14.03 20.00 -13.49
CA THR A 142 -15.19 19.19 -13.94
C THR A 142 -14.90 17.72 -14.26
N ARG A 143 -13.77 17.15 -13.82
CA ARG A 143 -13.54 15.70 -13.99
C ARG A 143 -14.06 14.93 -12.77
N THR A 144 -15.37 14.64 -12.76
CA THR A 144 -15.96 13.60 -11.89
C THR A 144 -15.43 12.20 -12.22
N GLN A 145 -14.84 12.03 -13.41
CA GLN A 145 -14.18 10.83 -13.88
C GLN A 145 -12.75 11.16 -14.36
N TYR A 146 -11.74 10.48 -13.81
CA TYR A 146 -10.34 10.62 -14.18
C TYR A 146 -9.73 9.25 -14.49
N GLN A 147 -9.56 8.90 -15.76
CA GLN A 147 -8.88 7.64 -16.17
C GLN A 147 -9.38 6.41 -15.38
N GLY A 148 -10.70 6.26 -15.24
CA GLY A 148 -11.33 5.18 -14.46
C GLY A 148 -11.52 5.45 -12.96
N PHE A 149 -10.91 6.49 -12.40
CA PHE A 149 -11.23 6.95 -11.04
C PHE A 149 -12.51 7.78 -11.02
N VAL A 150 -13.29 7.57 -9.96
CA VAL A 150 -14.42 8.41 -9.59
C VAL A 150 -14.12 9.08 -8.25
N GLY A 151 -14.38 10.38 -8.18
CA GLY A 151 -14.16 11.20 -6.99
C GLY A 151 -13.31 12.44 -7.27
N ALA A 152 -13.63 13.51 -6.54
CA ALA A 152 -13.08 14.85 -6.71
C ALA A 152 -12.53 15.44 -5.41
N SER A 153 -12.36 14.63 -4.36
CA SER A 153 -11.74 15.04 -3.10
C SER A 153 -10.34 15.62 -3.31
N GLU A 154 -9.95 16.60 -2.48
CA GLU A 154 -8.66 17.27 -2.61
C GLU A 154 -7.48 16.30 -2.49
N ILE A 155 -7.60 15.29 -1.63
CA ILE A 155 -6.59 14.23 -1.49
C ILE A 155 -6.43 13.45 -2.80
N MET A 156 -7.53 13.11 -3.48
CA MET A 156 -7.46 12.45 -4.78
C MET A 156 -6.94 13.36 -5.90
N ARG A 157 -7.22 14.67 -5.86
CA ARG A 157 -6.60 15.62 -6.81
C ARG A 157 -5.08 15.63 -6.67
N SER A 158 -4.55 15.55 -5.45
CA SER A 158 -3.11 15.36 -5.25
C SER A 158 -2.60 14.08 -5.91
N VAL A 159 -3.32 12.97 -5.79
CA VAL A 159 -2.97 11.71 -6.45
C VAL A 159 -2.97 11.87 -7.98
N TYR A 160 -4.01 12.49 -8.55
CA TYR A 160 -4.12 12.70 -10.00
C TYR A 160 -2.97 13.53 -10.55
N ARG A 161 -2.56 14.59 -9.84
CA ARG A 161 -1.40 15.41 -10.21
C ARG A 161 -0.10 14.62 -10.15
N THR A 162 0.09 13.76 -9.16
CA THR A 162 1.25 12.85 -9.11
C THR A 162 1.24 11.89 -10.30
N ILE A 163 0.08 11.34 -10.67
CA ILE A 163 -0.05 10.49 -11.87
C ILE A 163 0.35 11.27 -13.12
N ASP A 164 -0.15 12.51 -13.28
CA ASP A 164 0.17 13.37 -14.43
C ASP A 164 1.66 13.67 -14.57
N ASN A 165 2.34 13.93 -13.45
CA ASN A 165 3.78 14.21 -13.46
C ASN A 165 4.62 12.94 -13.63
N ALA A 166 4.17 11.81 -13.09
CA ALA A 166 4.91 10.55 -13.14
C ALA A 166 4.73 9.82 -14.49
N ALA A 167 3.57 9.94 -15.14
CA ALA A 167 3.24 9.17 -16.34
C ALA A 167 4.21 9.42 -17.53
N PRO A 168 4.71 10.63 -17.81
CA PRO A 168 5.72 10.86 -18.84
C PRO A 168 7.10 10.23 -18.55
N SER A 169 7.40 9.96 -17.28
CA SER A 169 8.70 9.43 -16.85
C SER A 169 8.85 7.94 -17.11
N ARG A 170 10.10 7.49 -17.29
CA ARG A 170 10.46 6.05 -17.34
C ARG A 170 10.73 5.45 -15.96
N ALA A 171 10.75 6.28 -14.91
CA ALA A 171 11.00 5.84 -13.54
C ALA A 171 9.92 4.84 -13.07
N SER A 172 10.33 3.94 -12.18
CA SER A 172 9.41 3.01 -11.54
C SER A 172 8.49 3.75 -10.58
N VAL A 173 7.22 3.36 -10.57
CA VAL A 173 6.22 3.90 -9.64
C VAL A 173 5.87 2.81 -8.63
N PHE A 174 5.93 3.17 -7.35
CA PHE A 174 5.63 2.29 -6.23
C PHE A 174 4.33 2.74 -5.57
N ILE A 175 3.25 2.01 -5.83
CA ILE A 175 1.90 2.31 -5.37
C ILE A 175 1.66 1.61 -4.02
N THR A 176 1.29 2.39 -3.01
CA THR A 176 0.87 1.86 -1.71
C THR A 176 -0.58 2.20 -1.45
N GLY A 177 -1.26 1.38 -0.65
CA GLY A 177 -2.62 1.66 -0.22
C GLY A 177 -3.34 0.37 0.15
N GLU A 178 -4.36 0.50 0.99
CA GLU A 178 -5.14 -0.64 1.46
C GLU A 178 -5.76 -1.45 0.31
N SER A 179 -6.21 -2.67 0.62
CA SER A 179 -6.92 -3.47 -0.37
C SER A 179 -8.19 -2.73 -0.84
N GLY A 180 -8.42 -2.72 -2.15
CA GLY A 180 -9.60 -2.10 -2.74
C GLY A 180 -9.59 -0.57 -2.85
N THR A 181 -8.45 0.11 -2.70
CA THR A 181 -8.37 1.58 -2.89
C THR A 181 -8.24 2.03 -4.35
N GLY A 182 -8.03 1.09 -5.29
CA GLY A 182 -7.87 1.40 -6.72
C GLY A 182 -6.42 1.37 -7.23
N LYS A 183 -5.53 0.57 -6.62
CA LYS A 183 -4.12 0.44 -7.03
C LYS A 183 -3.94 0.04 -8.51
N GLU A 184 -4.75 -0.89 -8.99
CA GLU A 184 -4.74 -1.34 -10.38
C GLU A 184 -5.18 -0.23 -11.34
N VAL A 185 -6.29 0.46 -11.03
CA VAL A 185 -6.75 1.64 -11.79
C VAL A 185 -5.69 2.75 -11.83
N CYS A 186 -4.94 2.93 -10.74
CA CYS A 186 -3.81 3.85 -10.71
C CYS A 186 -2.68 3.44 -11.67
N ALA A 187 -2.36 2.16 -11.73
CA ALA A 187 -1.34 1.63 -12.64
C ALA A 187 -1.75 1.78 -14.11
N GLU A 188 -3.02 1.52 -14.41
CA GLU A 188 -3.60 1.74 -15.75
C GLU A 188 -3.56 3.22 -16.13
N ALA A 189 -3.98 4.13 -15.23
CA ALA A 189 -3.92 5.57 -15.48
C ALA A 189 -2.50 6.06 -15.77
N LEU A 190 -1.50 5.55 -15.03
CA LEU A 190 -0.08 5.83 -15.28
C LEU A 190 0.38 5.32 -16.65
N HIS A 191 -0.12 4.17 -17.09
CA HIS A 191 0.20 3.61 -18.39
C HIS A 191 -0.42 4.41 -19.54
N TYR A 192 -1.73 4.66 -19.50
CA TYR A 192 -2.47 5.36 -20.56
C TYR A 192 -2.08 6.83 -20.71
N LYS A 193 -1.52 7.45 -19.67
CA LYS A 193 -0.95 8.80 -19.74
C LYS A 193 0.53 8.83 -20.10
N SER A 194 1.17 7.68 -20.28
CA SER A 194 2.58 7.61 -20.64
C SER A 194 2.80 7.62 -22.15
N PRO A 195 4.04 7.89 -22.62
CA PRO A 195 4.43 7.69 -24.01
C PRO A 195 4.31 6.24 -24.50
N ARG A 196 4.01 5.28 -23.59
CA ARG A 196 3.81 3.86 -23.88
C ARG A 196 2.34 3.45 -23.90
N ALA A 197 1.40 4.39 -23.92
CA ALA A 197 -0.04 4.12 -23.86
C ALA A 197 -0.57 3.20 -24.98
N GLU A 198 0.07 3.20 -26.14
CA GLU A 198 -0.28 2.32 -27.27
C GLU A 198 0.38 0.93 -27.19
N ASN A 199 1.32 0.72 -26.26
CA ASN A 199 2.04 -0.54 -26.08
C ASN A 199 1.35 -1.43 -25.05
N ALA A 200 1.85 -2.66 -24.87
CA ALA A 200 1.26 -3.61 -23.95
C ALA A 200 1.30 -3.13 -22.48
N PHE A 201 0.15 -3.19 -21.81
CA PHE A 201 0.04 -3.18 -20.36
C PHE A 201 -0.14 -4.61 -19.86
N VAL A 202 0.84 -5.13 -19.11
CA VAL A 202 0.80 -6.49 -18.57
C VAL A 202 0.71 -6.42 -17.06
N ALA A 203 -0.46 -6.75 -16.51
CA ALA A 203 -0.68 -6.89 -15.08
C ALA A 203 -0.38 -8.31 -14.60
N LEU A 204 0.32 -8.43 -13.49
CA LEU A 204 0.62 -9.69 -12.82
C LEU A 204 0.32 -9.54 -11.33
N ASN A 205 -0.68 -10.28 -10.86
CA ASN A 205 -1.03 -10.34 -9.45
C ASN A 205 -0.21 -11.44 -8.78
N CYS A 206 0.75 -11.05 -7.94
CA CYS A 206 1.66 -11.98 -7.28
C CYS A 206 0.96 -12.81 -6.20
N ALA A 207 -0.13 -12.32 -5.61
CA ALA A 207 -0.88 -13.07 -4.61
C ALA A 207 -1.72 -14.20 -5.22
N ALA A 208 -2.15 -14.06 -6.47
CA ALA A 208 -3.02 -15.02 -7.15
C ALA A 208 -2.28 -16.22 -7.78
N ILE A 209 -0.95 -16.11 -7.96
CA ILE A 209 -0.14 -17.10 -8.64
C ILE A 209 0.56 -17.99 -7.62
N PRO A 210 0.45 -19.34 -7.71
CA PRO A 210 1.21 -20.24 -6.86
C PRO A 210 2.70 -19.94 -6.91
N ARG A 211 3.37 -19.96 -5.75
CA ARG A 211 4.79 -19.57 -5.61
C ARG A 211 5.71 -20.30 -6.59
N ASP A 212 5.47 -21.59 -6.81
CA ASP A 212 6.27 -22.43 -7.70
C ASP A 212 6.12 -22.08 -9.18
N LEU A 213 5.00 -21.45 -9.57
CA LEU A 213 4.71 -21.05 -10.94
C LEU A 213 5.04 -19.57 -11.20
N MET A 214 5.29 -18.79 -10.15
CA MET A 214 5.48 -17.34 -10.26
C MET A 214 6.68 -16.97 -11.13
N GLU A 215 7.80 -17.68 -10.99
CA GLU A 215 8.98 -17.44 -11.83
C GLU A 215 8.68 -17.69 -13.33
N SER A 216 7.95 -18.77 -13.60
CA SER A 216 7.51 -19.12 -14.96
C SER A 216 6.52 -18.10 -15.53
N GLU A 217 5.61 -17.55 -14.72
CA GLU A 217 4.68 -16.52 -15.18
C GLU A 217 5.38 -15.17 -15.45
N VAL A 218 6.39 -14.80 -14.65
CA VAL A 218 7.16 -13.57 -14.85
C VAL A 218 8.11 -13.69 -16.04
N PHE A 219 8.94 -14.73 -16.09
CA PHE A 219 10.03 -14.85 -17.08
C PHE A 219 9.76 -15.83 -18.22
N GLY A 220 8.76 -16.70 -18.10
CA GLY A 220 8.46 -17.73 -19.10
C GLY A 220 9.29 -19.00 -18.90
N HIS A 221 8.96 -20.04 -19.65
CA HIS A 221 9.66 -21.32 -19.58
C HIS A 221 9.82 -21.99 -20.95
N VAL A 222 10.85 -22.82 -21.07
CA VAL A 222 11.02 -23.73 -22.21
C VAL A 222 10.34 -25.08 -21.92
N LYS A 223 10.06 -25.83 -22.99
CA LYS A 223 9.49 -27.18 -22.87
C LYS A 223 10.39 -28.06 -22.01
N GLY A 224 9.80 -28.73 -21.00
CA GLY A 224 10.53 -29.62 -20.10
C GLY A 224 11.26 -28.94 -18.93
N ALA A 225 11.03 -27.64 -18.69
CA ALA A 225 11.68 -26.91 -17.60
C ALA A 225 11.29 -27.41 -16.18
N PHE A 226 10.07 -27.94 -16.02
CA PHE A 226 9.58 -28.55 -14.79
C PHE A 226 8.49 -29.60 -15.10
N THR A 227 8.09 -30.40 -14.11
CA THR A 227 7.00 -31.39 -14.24
C THR A 227 5.68 -30.69 -14.59
N GLY A 228 5.20 -30.85 -15.83
CA GLY A 228 4.02 -30.14 -16.35
C GLY A 228 4.31 -29.09 -17.44
N ALA A 229 5.58 -28.80 -17.73
CA ALA A 229 5.98 -27.90 -18.82
C ALA A 229 5.86 -28.57 -20.21
N VAL A 230 4.62 -28.77 -20.67
CA VAL A 230 4.30 -29.48 -21.93
C VAL A 230 4.75 -28.71 -23.18
N GLY A 231 4.83 -27.38 -23.10
CA GLY A 231 5.18 -26.49 -24.22
C GLY A 231 6.12 -25.35 -23.81
N HIS A 232 6.47 -24.51 -24.78
CA HIS A 232 7.15 -23.24 -24.53
C HIS A 232 6.13 -22.15 -24.21
N ARG A 233 6.36 -21.35 -23.16
CA ARG A 233 5.48 -20.24 -22.77
C ARG A 233 6.26 -18.95 -22.56
N GLU A 234 5.77 -17.86 -23.13
CA GLU A 234 6.32 -16.52 -22.89
C GLU A 234 5.84 -15.95 -21.56
N GLY A 235 6.77 -15.37 -20.79
CA GLY A 235 6.48 -14.72 -19.52
C GLY A 235 5.96 -13.30 -19.67
N ALA A 236 5.48 -12.74 -18.57
CA ALA A 236 5.01 -11.36 -18.50
C ALA A 236 6.08 -10.34 -18.93
N ALA A 237 7.36 -10.59 -18.61
CA ALA A 237 8.46 -9.74 -19.03
C ALA A 237 8.61 -9.65 -20.55
N SER A 238 8.51 -10.78 -21.27
CA SER A 238 8.51 -10.79 -22.74
C SER A 238 7.30 -10.08 -23.32
N ARG A 239 6.10 -10.36 -22.76
CA ARG A 239 4.83 -9.77 -23.25
C ARG A 239 4.76 -8.27 -23.02
N ALA A 240 5.43 -7.75 -21.99
CA ALA A 240 5.46 -6.34 -21.64
C ALA A 240 6.53 -5.52 -22.40
N ASN A 241 7.29 -6.15 -23.31
CA ASN A 241 8.38 -5.48 -24.02
C ASN A 241 7.88 -4.25 -24.80
N GLY A 242 8.54 -3.09 -24.61
CA GLY A 242 8.12 -1.79 -25.14
C GLY A 242 7.01 -1.11 -24.33
N GLY A 243 6.34 -1.84 -23.44
CA GLY A 243 5.18 -1.43 -22.68
C GLY A 243 5.45 -1.25 -21.18
N THR A 244 4.48 -1.63 -20.36
CA THR A 244 4.50 -1.51 -18.90
C THR A 244 4.19 -2.85 -18.25
N LEU A 245 5.00 -3.24 -17.28
CA LEU A 245 4.77 -4.40 -16.42
C LEU A 245 4.29 -3.91 -15.06
N PHE A 246 3.06 -4.25 -14.73
CA PHE A 246 2.45 -3.97 -13.44
C PHE A 246 2.54 -5.21 -12.54
N LEU A 247 3.19 -5.06 -11.39
CA LEU A 247 3.36 -6.11 -10.38
C LEU A 247 2.48 -5.79 -9.17
N ASP A 248 1.28 -6.37 -9.12
CA ASP A 248 0.38 -6.20 -7.98
C ASP A 248 0.73 -7.16 -6.84
N GLU A 249 0.56 -6.68 -5.62
CA GLU A 249 0.96 -7.34 -4.38
C GLU A 249 2.40 -7.90 -4.42
N ILE A 250 3.36 -7.08 -4.86
CA ILE A 250 4.77 -7.47 -5.02
C ILE A 250 5.41 -8.05 -3.75
N ALA A 251 4.89 -7.68 -2.59
CA ALA A 251 5.32 -8.19 -1.28
C ALA A 251 5.04 -9.70 -1.09
N GLU A 252 4.24 -10.34 -1.94
CA GLU A 252 4.00 -11.79 -1.92
C GLU A 252 5.08 -12.61 -2.66
N MET A 253 5.98 -11.96 -3.40
CA MET A 253 7.09 -12.64 -4.08
C MET A 253 8.06 -13.25 -3.07
N ASN A 254 8.56 -14.45 -3.33
CA ASN A 254 9.63 -15.05 -2.53
C ASN A 254 10.98 -14.35 -2.76
N LEU A 255 11.91 -14.48 -1.80
CA LEU A 255 13.21 -13.78 -1.83
C LEU A 255 14.07 -14.16 -3.05
N ASP A 256 13.99 -15.41 -3.51
CA ASP A 256 14.73 -15.88 -4.69
C ASP A 256 14.25 -15.19 -5.97
N LEU A 257 12.93 -15.06 -6.16
CA LEU A 257 12.38 -14.34 -7.30
C LEU A 257 12.65 -12.84 -7.20
N GLN A 258 12.61 -12.26 -5.99
CA GLN A 258 12.99 -10.86 -5.76
C GLN A 258 14.43 -10.57 -6.22
N ALA A 259 15.36 -11.49 -5.98
CA ALA A 259 16.75 -11.35 -6.46
C ALA A 259 16.85 -11.36 -7.99
N LYS A 260 16.10 -12.25 -8.66
CA LYS A 260 16.04 -12.32 -10.12
C LYS A 260 15.36 -11.09 -10.71
N LEU A 261 14.29 -10.62 -10.07
CA LEU A 261 13.58 -9.40 -10.46
C LEU A 261 14.48 -8.16 -10.34
N LEU A 262 15.25 -8.04 -9.25
CA LEU A 262 16.22 -6.95 -9.11
C LEU A 262 17.20 -6.92 -10.28
N ARG A 263 17.79 -8.07 -10.63
CA ARG A 263 18.69 -8.17 -11.78
C ARG A 263 17.99 -7.75 -13.07
N PHE A 264 16.75 -8.18 -13.26
CA PHE A 264 15.94 -7.80 -14.42
C PHE A 264 15.68 -6.29 -14.49
N ILE A 265 15.35 -5.64 -13.37
CA ILE A 265 15.14 -4.18 -13.33
C ILE A 265 16.45 -3.39 -13.55
N GLN A 266 17.59 -3.96 -13.16
CA GLN A 266 18.90 -3.34 -13.34
C GLN A 266 19.41 -3.43 -14.79
N THR A 267 19.29 -4.61 -15.41
CA THR A 267 19.91 -4.88 -16.72
C THR A 267 18.93 -4.85 -17.89
N GLY A 268 17.62 -4.95 -17.63
CA GLY A 268 16.61 -5.21 -18.65
C GLY A 268 16.67 -6.63 -19.23
N SER A 269 17.51 -7.51 -18.66
CA SER A 269 17.75 -8.86 -19.18
C SER A 269 17.34 -9.94 -18.18
N PHE A 270 16.80 -11.04 -18.69
CA PHE A 270 16.41 -12.21 -17.91
C PHE A 270 16.62 -13.52 -18.68
N GLN A 271 16.44 -14.64 -18.01
CA GLN A 271 16.50 -15.99 -18.62
C GLN A 271 15.18 -16.71 -18.34
N LYS A 272 14.68 -17.43 -19.35
CA LYS A 272 13.50 -18.30 -19.18
C LYS A 272 13.86 -19.47 -18.27
N VAL A 273 12.89 -19.96 -17.50
CA VAL A 273 13.06 -21.15 -16.67
C VAL A 273 13.43 -22.34 -17.56
N GLY A 274 14.54 -23.02 -17.21
CA GLY A 274 15.09 -24.13 -17.99
C GLY A 274 15.91 -23.72 -19.22
N SER A 275 16.15 -22.42 -19.45
CA SER A 275 16.98 -21.92 -20.55
C SER A 275 18.22 -21.19 -20.02
N SER A 276 19.34 -21.31 -20.74
CA SER A 276 20.53 -20.48 -20.53
C SER A 276 20.58 -19.25 -21.47
N LYS A 277 19.60 -19.12 -22.36
CA LYS A 277 19.53 -17.99 -23.30
C LYS A 277 19.05 -16.75 -22.56
N THR A 278 19.84 -15.69 -22.66
CA THR A 278 19.48 -14.38 -22.10
C THR A 278 18.64 -13.61 -23.11
N GLU A 279 17.49 -13.10 -22.65
CA GLU A 279 16.60 -12.21 -23.40
C GLU A 279 16.66 -10.82 -22.78
N THR A 280 16.54 -9.77 -23.60
CA THR A 280 16.56 -8.38 -23.14
C THR A 280 15.30 -7.68 -23.64
N VAL A 281 14.64 -6.96 -22.75
CA VAL A 281 13.39 -6.26 -23.02
C VAL A 281 13.44 -4.86 -22.41
N ASP A 282 12.70 -3.93 -23.00
CA ASP A 282 12.56 -2.57 -22.49
C ASP A 282 11.18 -2.40 -21.85
N VAL A 283 11.11 -2.43 -20.52
CA VAL A 283 9.86 -2.44 -19.77
C VAL A 283 9.86 -1.32 -18.73
N ARG A 284 8.75 -0.60 -18.63
CA ARG A 284 8.49 0.29 -17.48
C ARG A 284 7.87 -0.52 -16.35
N PHE A 285 8.37 -0.34 -15.13
CA PHE A 285 7.86 -1.04 -13.95
C PHE A 285 6.87 -0.16 -13.18
N ILE A 286 5.71 -0.73 -12.85
CA ILE A 286 4.80 -0.21 -11.84
C ILE A 286 4.59 -1.34 -10.85
N CYS A 287 4.64 -1.07 -9.56
CA CYS A 287 4.40 -2.09 -8.53
C CYS A 287 3.42 -1.57 -7.50
N ALA A 288 2.66 -2.48 -6.91
CA ALA A 288 1.67 -2.18 -5.89
C ALA A 288 1.80 -3.12 -4.70
N THR A 289 1.47 -2.62 -3.50
CA THR A 289 1.30 -3.46 -2.32
C THR A 289 0.30 -2.85 -1.35
N ASN A 290 -0.42 -3.72 -0.63
CA ASN A 290 -1.25 -3.35 0.51
C ASN A 290 -0.54 -3.41 1.88
N LYS A 291 0.70 -3.91 1.92
CA LYS A 291 1.51 -4.03 3.15
C LYS A 291 2.42 -2.83 3.30
N ASP A 292 2.94 -2.62 4.51
CA ASP A 292 4.05 -1.68 4.73
C ASP A 292 5.34 -2.28 4.15
N PRO A 293 5.90 -1.72 3.05
CA PRO A 293 7.11 -2.27 2.45
C PRO A 293 8.32 -2.15 3.37
N LEU A 294 8.40 -1.12 4.22
CA LEU A 294 9.53 -0.92 5.13
C LEU A 294 9.50 -1.93 6.28
N GLU A 295 8.31 -2.27 6.79
CA GLU A 295 8.16 -3.35 7.77
C GLU A 295 8.57 -4.72 7.18
N MET A 296 8.22 -4.96 5.92
CA MET A 296 8.60 -6.19 5.22
C MET A 296 10.11 -6.30 4.97
N VAL A 297 10.79 -5.17 4.74
CA VAL A 297 12.26 -5.12 4.68
C VAL A 297 12.88 -5.45 6.04
N ARG A 298 12.39 -4.81 7.11
CA ARG A 298 12.88 -5.06 8.48
C ARG A 298 12.71 -6.51 8.94
N THR A 299 11.62 -7.14 8.56
CA THR A 299 11.33 -8.54 8.90
C THR A 299 12.02 -9.55 7.97
N GLY A 300 12.84 -9.07 7.01
CA GLY A 300 13.59 -9.91 6.07
C GLY A 300 12.71 -10.62 5.03
N ARG A 301 11.45 -10.19 4.88
CA ARG A 301 10.49 -10.76 3.91
C ARG A 301 10.56 -10.08 2.54
N PHE A 302 11.13 -8.88 2.48
CA PHE A 302 11.38 -8.14 1.26
C PHE A 302 12.83 -7.67 1.22
N ARG A 303 13.47 -7.79 0.06
CA ARG A 303 14.87 -7.37 -0.07
C ARG A 303 14.98 -5.86 -0.13
N GLU A 304 15.91 -5.34 0.65
CA GLU A 304 16.20 -3.91 0.74
C GLU A 304 16.67 -3.31 -0.60
N ASP A 305 17.56 -4.02 -1.30
CA ASP A 305 18.08 -3.60 -2.61
C ASP A 305 16.98 -3.49 -3.68
N LEU A 306 16.01 -4.41 -3.66
CA LEU A 306 14.83 -4.37 -4.51
C LEU A 306 13.90 -3.21 -4.14
N TYR A 307 13.68 -2.96 -2.85
CA TYR A 307 12.85 -1.87 -2.38
C TYR A 307 13.35 -0.53 -2.90
N TYR A 308 14.61 -0.18 -2.67
CA TYR A 308 15.16 1.10 -3.14
C TYR A 308 15.20 1.21 -4.66
N ARG A 309 15.32 0.08 -5.38
CA ARG A 309 15.30 0.10 -6.84
C ARG A 309 13.90 0.36 -7.42
N LEU A 310 12.84 -0.06 -6.73
CA LEU A 310 11.46 0.13 -7.18
C LEU A 310 10.82 1.40 -6.64
N HIS A 311 11.19 1.80 -5.42
CA HIS A 311 10.65 2.95 -4.69
C HIS A 311 11.26 4.28 -5.16
N VAL A 312 11.17 4.55 -6.46
CA VAL A 312 11.67 5.79 -7.08
C VAL A 312 10.61 6.89 -7.04
N ILE A 313 9.38 6.58 -7.47
CA ILE A 313 8.24 7.48 -7.34
C ILE A 313 7.20 6.81 -6.43
N PRO A 314 7.13 7.18 -5.15
CA PRO A 314 6.08 6.68 -4.26
C PRO A 314 4.74 7.35 -4.58
N LEU A 315 3.68 6.55 -4.63
CA LEU A 315 2.31 7.02 -4.78
C LEU A 315 1.43 6.31 -3.76
N HIS A 316 0.87 7.07 -2.81
CA HIS A 316 -0.03 6.53 -1.80
C HIS A 316 -1.48 6.78 -2.17
N LEU A 317 -2.29 5.72 -2.22
CA LEU A 317 -3.73 5.80 -2.41
C LEU A 317 -4.44 5.83 -1.06
N PRO A 318 -5.16 6.92 -0.76
CA PRO A 318 -5.87 7.06 0.51
C PRO A 318 -7.03 6.06 0.61
N PRO A 319 -7.30 5.53 1.81
CA PRO A 319 -8.48 4.71 2.04
C PRO A 319 -9.76 5.54 1.91
N LEU A 320 -10.88 4.88 1.58
CA LEU A 320 -12.15 5.51 1.26
C LEU A 320 -12.67 6.40 2.39
N ARG A 321 -12.49 5.98 3.64
CA ARG A 321 -12.82 6.76 4.85
C ARG A 321 -12.13 8.13 4.93
N ASN A 322 -10.99 8.31 4.27
CA ASN A 322 -10.26 9.59 4.24
C ASN A 322 -10.64 10.45 3.02
N ARG A 323 -11.49 9.97 2.12
CA ARG A 323 -11.83 10.65 0.84
C ARG A 323 -13.10 11.50 0.91
N GLY A 324 -13.70 11.68 2.09
CA GLY A 324 -14.87 12.54 2.30
C GLY A 324 -16.06 12.15 1.41
N GLU A 325 -16.57 13.11 0.64
CA GLU A 325 -17.74 12.93 -0.26
C GLU A 325 -17.45 12.08 -1.51
N ASP A 326 -16.24 11.55 -1.70
CA ASP A 326 -16.00 10.62 -2.81
C ASP A 326 -16.84 9.34 -2.67
N VAL A 327 -17.16 8.91 -1.44
CA VAL A 327 -17.93 7.68 -1.20
C VAL A 327 -19.31 7.72 -1.85
N THR A 328 -20.00 8.85 -1.77
CA THR A 328 -21.34 9.02 -2.35
C THR A 328 -21.27 9.11 -3.87
N GLN A 329 -20.27 9.80 -4.42
CA GLN A 329 -20.05 9.87 -5.87
C GLN A 329 -19.71 8.52 -6.48
N ILE A 330 -18.85 7.73 -5.83
CA ILE A 330 -18.49 6.38 -6.27
C ILE A 330 -19.70 5.45 -6.16
N ALA A 331 -20.46 5.53 -5.07
CA ALA A 331 -21.68 4.73 -4.90
C ALA A 331 -22.71 5.04 -5.99
N GLN A 332 -22.92 6.33 -6.30
CA GLN A 332 -23.83 6.77 -7.36
C GLN A 332 -23.38 6.31 -8.74
N HIS A 333 -22.07 6.33 -9.01
CA HIS A 333 -21.54 5.81 -10.26
C HIS A 333 -21.79 4.31 -10.40
N PHE A 334 -21.48 3.51 -9.36
CA PHE A 334 -21.73 2.07 -9.39
C PHE A 334 -23.22 1.71 -9.42
N LEU A 335 -24.08 2.49 -8.77
CA LEU A 335 -25.51 2.29 -8.82
C LEU A 335 -26.01 2.34 -10.26
N HIS A 336 -25.68 3.40 -11.00
CA HIS A 336 -26.07 3.54 -12.41
C HIS A 336 -25.48 2.43 -13.28
N LEU A 337 -24.18 2.16 -13.13
CA LEU A 337 -23.48 1.14 -13.92
C LEU A 337 -24.12 -0.24 -13.74
N ILE A 338 -24.36 -0.65 -12.50
CA ILE A 338 -24.90 -1.98 -12.19
C ILE A 338 -26.40 -2.04 -12.51
N ALA A 339 -27.15 -0.96 -12.31
CA ALA A 339 -28.56 -0.90 -12.68
C ALA A 339 -28.73 -1.09 -14.19
N GLU A 340 -27.87 -0.48 -15.00
CA GLU A 340 -27.85 -0.69 -16.45
C GLU A 340 -27.46 -2.13 -16.82
N GLU A 341 -26.43 -2.70 -16.20
CA GLU A 341 -26.01 -4.10 -16.40
C GLU A 341 -27.11 -5.11 -16.07
N GLU A 342 -27.84 -4.90 -14.97
CA GLU A 342 -28.87 -5.82 -14.45
C GLU A 342 -30.28 -5.49 -14.97
N GLY A 343 -30.44 -4.44 -15.79
CA GLY A 343 -31.73 -4.00 -16.33
C GLY A 343 -32.72 -3.53 -15.25
N LYS A 344 -32.22 -2.80 -14.24
CA LYS A 344 -32.97 -2.25 -13.11
C LYS A 344 -33.11 -0.73 -13.22
N ASP A 345 -34.13 -0.17 -12.57
CA ASP A 345 -34.47 1.26 -12.65
C ASP A 345 -33.89 2.13 -11.51
N PHE A 346 -32.92 1.63 -10.74
CA PHE A 346 -32.34 2.40 -9.63
C PHE A 346 -31.56 3.62 -10.14
N GLN A 347 -31.89 4.81 -9.64
CA GLN A 347 -31.23 6.07 -10.05
C GLN A 347 -30.69 6.90 -8.89
N THR A 348 -31.21 6.74 -7.67
CA THR A 348 -30.90 7.66 -6.57
C THR A 348 -30.84 6.93 -5.23
N PHE A 349 -30.31 7.60 -4.21
CA PHE A 349 -30.33 7.17 -2.82
C PHE A 349 -31.15 8.16 -2.01
N ASP A 350 -31.85 7.66 -0.99
CA ASP A 350 -32.44 8.53 0.02
C ASP A 350 -31.36 9.11 0.96
N ASP A 351 -31.71 10.18 1.69
CA ASP A 351 -30.79 10.85 2.62
C ASP A 351 -30.28 9.93 3.74
N ALA A 352 -31.11 8.96 4.15
CA ALA A 352 -30.74 7.98 5.16
C ALA A 352 -29.61 7.06 4.66
N SER A 353 -29.73 6.55 3.43
CA SER A 353 -28.74 5.73 2.74
C SER A 353 -27.44 6.47 2.50
N LEU A 354 -27.51 7.72 2.03
CA LEU A 354 -26.30 8.54 1.84
C LEU A 354 -25.56 8.78 3.16
N ASN A 355 -26.28 9.02 4.25
CA ASN A 355 -25.66 9.15 5.57
C ASN A 355 -25.05 7.84 6.07
N LEU A 356 -25.66 6.71 5.76
CA LEU A 356 -25.13 5.38 6.09
C LEU A 356 -23.81 5.15 5.34
N LEU A 357 -23.80 5.39 4.02
CA LEU A 357 -22.61 5.28 3.18
C LEU A 357 -21.45 6.15 3.69
N ARG A 358 -21.73 7.38 4.14
CA ARG A 358 -20.71 8.30 4.70
C ARG A 358 -20.14 7.85 6.04
N ARG A 359 -20.96 7.24 6.90
CA ARG A 359 -20.56 6.86 8.27
C ARG A 359 -19.80 5.56 8.34
N TYR A 360 -20.07 4.64 7.42
CA TYR A 360 -19.42 3.35 7.42
C TYR A 360 -17.92 3.48 7.07
N PRO A 361 -16.99 2.80 7.77
CA PRO A 361 -15.56 3.01 7.61
C PRO A 361 -14.95 2.33 6.37
N TRP A 362 -15.69 1.47 5.68
CA TRP A 362 -15.26 0.76 4.45
C TRP A 362 -13.90 0.07 4.55
N PRO A 363 -13.75 -0.96 5.42
CA PRO A 363 -12.49 -1.71 5.55
C PRO A 363 -12.01 -2.35 4.23
N GLY A 364 -12.92 -2.72 3.31
CA GLY A 364 -12.59 -3.20 1.97
C GLY A 364 -12.62 -2.12 0.90
N ASN A 365 -12.70 -0.84 1.30
CA ASN A 365 -12.66 0.34 0.45
C ASN A 365 -13.64 0.27 -0.74
N VAL A 366 -13.20 0.65 -1.94
CA VAL A 366 -14.04 0.72 -3.15
C VAL A 366 -14.51 -0.67 -3.58
N ARG A 367 -13.74 -1.73 -3.30
CA ARG A 367 -14.14 -3.12 -3.61
C ARG A 367 -15.32 -3.58 -2.77
N GLU A 368 -15.32 -3.27 -1.47
CA GLU A 368 -16.47 -3.53 -0.60
C GLU A 368 -17.68 -2.71 -1.03
N LEU A 369 -17.50 -1.42 -1.32
CA LEU A 369 -18.58 -0.56 -1.81
C LEU A 369 -19.20 -1.12 -3.09
N LEU A 370 -18.39 -1.53 -4.07
CA LEU A 370 -18.88 -2.16 -5.31
C LEU A 370 -19.72 -3.42 -5.02
N ASN A 371 -19.24 -4.29 -4.13
CA ASN A 371 -19.96 -5.52 -3.76
C ASN A 371 -21.29 -5.22 -3.07
N VAL A 372 -21.32 -4.23 -2.17
CA VAL A 372 -22.54 -3.77 -1.50
C VAL A 372 -23.52 -3.20 -2.52
N MET A 373 -23.07 -2.33 -3.43
CA MET A 373 -23.94 -1.78 -4.49
C MET A 373 -24.51 -2.88 -5.39
N ARG A 374 -23.68 -3.86 -5.78
CA ARG A 374 -24.15 -5.00 -6.58
C ARG A 374 -25.19 -5.83 -5.83
N ASN A 375 -24.98 -6.08 -4.54
CA ASN A 375 -25.93 -6.78 -3.70
C ASN A 375 -27.29 -6.06 -3.63
N VAL A 376 -27.28 -4.74 -3.41
CA VAL A 376 -28.50 -3.91 -3.36
C VAL A 376 -29.28 -4.01 -4.67
N VAL A 377 -28.62 -3.78 -5.81
CA VAL A 377 -29.29 -3.75 -7.13
C VAL A 377 -29.84 -5.12 -7.54
N VAL A 378 -29.10 -6.20 -7.26
CA VAL A 378 -29.52 -7.57 -7.63
C VAL A 378 -30.71 -8.02 -6.78
N LEU A 379 -30.70 -7.77 -5.47
CA LEU A 379 -31.70 -8.28 -4.54
C LEU A 379 -32.99 -7.46 -4.49
N HIS A 380 -32.92 -6.17 -4.86
CA HIS A 380 -34.05 -5.25 -4.75
C HIS A 380 -34.49 -4.74 -6.11
N SER A 381 -35.63 -4.07 -6.14
CA SER A 381 -36.12 -3.35 -7.32
C SER A 381 -36.79 -2.06 -6.84
N GLY A 382 -36.52 -0.96 -7.52
CA GLY A 382 -37.03 0.35 -7.14
C GLY A 382 -36.31 1.44 -7.92
N HIS A 383 -36.76 2.69 -7.72
CA HIS A 383 -36.11 3.87 -8.31
C HIS A 383 -35.10 4.52 -7.36
N GLU A 384 -35.34 4.39 -6.05
CA GLU A 384 -34.53 4.96 -4.98
C GLU A 384 -34.06 3.83 -4.04
N VAL A 385 -32.79 3.89 -3.65
CA VAL A 385 -32.20 2.98 -2.65
C VAL A 385 -32.50 3.51 -1.26
N HIS A 386 -33.08 2.65 -0.43
CA HIS A 386 -33.39 2.92 0.97
C HIS A 386 -32.46 2.18 1.94
N ALA A 387 -32.34 2.69 3.16
CA ALA A 387 -31.35 2.20 4.13
C ALA A 387 -31.55 0.73 4.55
N ASP A 388 -32.78 0.22 4.47
CA ASP A 388 -33.14 -1.18 4.76
C ASP A 388 -32.67 -2.17 3.67
N MET A 389 -32.39 -1.68 2.47
CA MET A 389 -31.91 -2.49 1.34
C MET A 389 -30.42 -2.86 1.45
N PHE A 390 -29.67 -2.18 2.31
CA PHE A 390 -28.26 -2.49 2.52
C PHE A 390 -28.09 -3.80 3.30
N PRO A 391 -27.11 -4.65 2.96
CA PRO A 391 -26.82 -5.85 3.75
C PRO A 391 -26.15 -5.49 5.10
N PRO A 392 -26.22 -6.36 6.12
CA PRO A 392 -25.36 -6.27 7.30
C PRO A 392 -23.88 -6.27 6.88
N PRO A 393 -22.99 -5.52 7.54
CA PRO A 393 -23.17 -4.74 8.79
C PRO A 393 -23.67 -3.29 8.57
N LEU A 394 -24.04 -2.91 7.34
CA LEU A 394 -24.42 -1.53 7.05
C LEU A 394 -25.80 -1.17 7.64
N ASN A 395 -26.77 -2.08 7.56
CA ASN A 395 -28.11 -1.90 8.11
C ASN A 395 -28.27 -2.31 9.60
N ASP A 396 -27.23 -2.90 10.22
CA ASP A 396 -27.22 -3.31 11.64
C ASP A 396 -25.86 -2.97 12.32
N PRO A 397 -25.79 -1.87 13.10
CA PRO A 397 -24.57 -1.44 13.78
C PRO A 397 -24.06 -2.42 14.86
N HIS A 398 -24.88 -3.38 15.31
CA HIS A 398 -24.52 -4.31 16.37
C HIS A 398 -23.68 -5.51 15.90
N GLN A 399 -23.45 -5.66 14.59
CA GLN A 399 -22.56 -6.68 14.02
C GLN A 399 -21.19 -6.15 13.58
N TYR A 400 -20.87 -4.88 13.87
CA TYR A 400 -19.52 -4.37 13.67
C TYR A 400 -18.56 -5.02 14.69
N TYR A 401 -17.88 -6.08 14.28
CA TYR A 401 -16.72 -6.64 14.99
C TYR A 401 -15.45 -5.97 14.44
N PRO A 402 -14.95 -4.87 15.02
CA PRO A 402 -13.60 -4.44 14.73
C PRO A 402 -12.66 -5.53 15.26
N HIS A 403 -11.68 -5.92 14.44
CA HIS A 403 -10.55 -6.75 14.84
C HIS A 403 -10.08 -6.38 16.25
N HIS A 404 -10.00 -7.38 17.12
CA HIS A 404 -9.45 -7.31 18.47
C HIS A 404 -8.17 -6.45 18.52
N SER A 405 -8.32 -5.19 18.94
CA SER A 405 -7.21 -4.43 19.52
C SER A 405 -6.90 -5.06 20.87
N ILE A 406 -5.75 -5.72 20.97
CA ILE A 406 -5.17 -6.13 22.24
C ILE A 406 -4.98 -4.85 23.06
N ARG A 407 -5.89 -4.60 24.03
CA ARG A 407 -5.70 -3.56 25.03
C ARG A 407 -4.61 -4.02 25.98
N GLU A 408 -3.55 -3.23 26.07
CA GLU A 408 -2.54 -3.32 27.12
C GLU A 408 -3.18 -3.28 28.51
N PRO A 409 -2.73 -4.09 29.48
CA PRO A 409 -3.21 -4.02 30.85
C PRO A 409 -2.59 -2.82 31.55
N VAL A 410 -3.48 -1.94 32.01
CA VAL A 410 -3.15 -0.75 32.82
C VAL A 410 -2.63 -1.18 34.19
N SER A 411 -1.58 -0.48 34.63
CA SER A 411 -0.80 -0.64 35.87
C SER A 411 -1.57 -1.09 37.11
N ALA A 412 -1.05 -2.14 37.76
CA ALA A 412 -1.42 -2.58 39.10
C ALA A 412 -0.94 -1.58 40.16
N GLY A 413 -1.89 -0.96 40.86
CA GLY A 413 -1.65 -0.24 42.11
C GLY A 413 -1.41 -1.22 43.27
N ALA A 414 -0.43 -0.86 44.10
CA ALA A 414 0.13 -1.65 45.19
C ALA A 414 -0.85 -1.99 46.32
N VAL A 415 -0.70 -3.20 46.89
CA VAL A 415 -0.97 -3.46 48.32
C VAL A 415 -0.01 -4.53 48.84
N SER A 416 0.68 -4.18 49.94
CA SER A 416 1.70 -4.97 50.65
C SER A 416 1.11 -6.12 51.47
N PRO A 417 1.94 -7.11 51.88
CA PRO A 417 1.50 -8.44 52.28
C PRO A 417 1.29 -8.59 53.79
N GLY A 418 0.21 -9.31 54.17
CA GLY A 418 -0.13 -9.62 55.56
C GLY A 418 -0.77 -11.00 55.72
N GLN A 419 0.08 -12.01 55.91
CA GLN A 419 -0.07 -13.20 56.76
C GLN A 419 -1.30 -14.14 56.62
N ALA A 420 -0.99 -15.29 56.00
CA ALA A 420 -1.14 -16.66 56.53
C ALA A 420 -2.51 -17.14 57.05
N ALA A 421 -3.16 -18.03 56.29
CA ALA A 421 -3.38 -19.43 56.68
C ALA A 421 -4.04 -20.23 55.55
N SER A 422 -3.54 -21.45 55.31
CA SER A 422 -4.16 -22.59 54.60
C SER A 422 -4.74 -22.33 53.20
N ALA A 423 -3.92 -22.57 52.16
CA ALA A 423 -4.39 -22.73 50.79
C ALA A 423 -4.29 -24.20 50.37
N GLU A 424 -5.44 -24.87 50.31
CA GLU A 424 -5.66 -26.02 49.43
C GLU A 424 -5.53 -25.57 47.96
N PRO A 425 -5.02 -26.40 47.03
CA PRO A 425 -4.92 -26.02 45.64
C PRO A 425 -6.30 -26.10 44.98
N MET A 426 -7.06 -25.00 45.03
CA MET A 426 -8.17 -24.76 44.12
C MET A 426 -7.64 -24.16 42.81
N ILE A 427 -8.27 -24.58 41.71
CA ILE A 427 -8.04 -24.23 40.29
C ILE A 427 -7.11 -25.19 39.52
N THR A 428 -7.50 -26.47 39.44
CA THR A 428 -7.15 -27.35 38.29
C THR A 428 -8.34 -28.14 37.74
N SER A 429 -9.56 -27.96 38.27
CA SER A 429 -10.73 -28.75 37.88
C SER A 429 -11.52 -28.22 36.67
N ALA A 430 -11.15 -27.08 36.09
CA ALA A 430 -11.92 -26.44 35.02
C ALA A 430 -11.22 -26.32 33.66
N ILE A 431 -9.93 -26.69 33.54
CA ILE A 431 -9.23 -26.64 32.25
C ILE A 431 -9.46 -27.97 31.54
N ARG A 432 -10.36 -27.98 30.55
CA ARG A 432 -10.57 -29.13 29.67
C ARG A 432 -9.56 -29.08 28.53
N PRO A 433 -8.94 -30.21 28.15
CA PRO A 433 -8.10 -30.27 26.96
C PRO A 433 -8.85 -29.81 25.70
N LEU A 434 -8.18 -29.06 24.83
CA LEU A 434 -8.78 -28.48 23.63
C LEU A 434 -9.42 -29.54 22.72
N TRP A 435 -8.83 -30.73 22.60
CA TRP A 435 -9.38 -31.84 21.82
C TRP A 435 -10.75 -32.32 22.31
N ARG A 436 -11.03 -32.21 23.62
CA ARG A 436 -12.34 -32.56 24.20
C ARG A 436 -13.39 -31.51 23.87
N VAL A 437 -13.00 -30.23 23.95
CA VAL A 437 -13.89 -29.10 23.60
C VAL A 437 -14.21 -29.15 22.10
N GLU A 438 -13.21 -29.45 21.28
CA GLU A 438 -13.36 -29.62 19.83
C GLU A 438 -14.27 -30.81 19.49
N ARG A 439 -14.10 -31.96 20.18
CA ARG A 439 -14.97 -33.14 20.01
C ARG A 439 -16.42 -32.84 20.36
N ASP A 440 -16.66 -32.26 21.53
CA ASP A 440 -18.01 -31.92 22.00
C ASP A 440 -18.71 -30.95 21.03
N ALA A 441 -17.99 -29.94 20.51
CA ALA A 441 -18.54 -28.97 19.57
C ALA A 441 -18.90 -29.60 18.21
N ILE A 442 -18.05 -30.47 17.67
CA ILE A 442 -18.30 -31.16 16.40
C ILE A 442 -19.47 -32.14 16.52
N GLU A 443 -19.53 -32.94 17.59
CA GLU A 443 -20.63 -33.89 17.81
C GLU A 443 -21.98 -33.17 18.03
N GLN A 444 -21.99 -32.06 18.76
CA GLN A 444 -23.21 -31.24 18.95
C GLN A 444 -23.71 -30.64 17.64
N ALA A 445 -22.83 -30.10 16.81
CA ALA A 445 -23.22 -29.54 15.51
C ALA A 445 -23.76 -30.61 14.54
N ILE A 446 -23.17 -31.81 14.54
CA ILE A 446 -23.66 -32.94 13.73
C ILE A 446 -25.06 -33.37 14.20
N ASN A 447 -25.28 -33.47 15.52
CA ASN A 447 -26.58 -33.83 16.08
C ASN A 447 -27.64 -32.76 15.81
N ALA A 448 -27.29 -31.47 15.92
CA ALA A 448 -28.19 -30.36 15.59
C ALA A 448 -28.53 -30.27 14.10
N CYS A 449 -27.76 -30.94 13.24
CA CYS A 449 -27.96 -31.01 11.79
C CYS A 449 -28.47 -32.39 11.32
N ASP A 450 -29.03 -33.22 12.22
CA ASP A 450 -29.56 -34.56 11.90
C ASP A 450 -28.55 -35.46 11.15
N GLY A 451 -27.26 -35.36 11.47
CA GLY A 451 -26.20 -36.14 10.83
C GLY A 451 -25.67 -35.56 9.50
N ASN A 452 -26.13 -34.39 9.08
CA ASN A 452 -25.66 -33.74 7.85
C ASN A 452 -24.29 -33.05 8.08
N ILE A 453 -23.22 -33.77 7.75
CA ILE A 453 -21.82 -33.32 7.96
C ILE A 453 -21.48 -32.02 7.20
N PRO A 454 -21.83 -31.84 5.90
CA PRO A 454 -21.59 -30.56 5.22
C PRO A 454 -22.28 -29.37 5.89
N ARG A 455 -23.50 -29.55 6.39
CA ARG A 455 -24.26 -28.50 7.08
C ARG A 455 -23.67 -28.19 8.47
N ALA A 456 -23.26 -29.22 9.21
CA ALA A 456 -22.59 -29.06 10.49
C ALA A 456 -21.23 -28.33 10.34
N ALA A 457 -20.46 -28.68 9.30
CA ALA A 457 -19.19 -28.03 9.00
C ALA A 457 -19.38 -26.55 8.64
N ALA A 458 -20.42 -26.21 7.87
CA ALA A 458 -20.77 -24.83 7.55
C ALA A 458 -21.14 -24.01 8.79
N LEU A 459 -21.91 -24.58 9.73
CA LEU A 459 -22.26 -23.92 11.00
C LEU A 459 -21.08 -23.77 11.98
N LEU A 460 -20.08 -24.65 11.86
CA LEU A 460 -18.85 -24.61 12.64
C LEU A 460 -17.75 -23.77 11.96
N GLU A 461 -18.01 -23.21 10.78
CA GLU A 461 -17.05 -22.45 9.96
C GLU A 461 -15.76 -23.23 9.65
N ILE A 462 -15.86 -24.55 9.53
CA ILE A 462 -14.73 -25.43 9.15
C ILE A 462 -15.06 -26.21 7.89
N SER A 463 -14.03 -26.71 7.21
CA SER A 463 -14.24 -27.54 6.02
C SER A 463 -14.86 -28.90 6.39
N ALA A 464 -15.73 -29.44 5.52
CA ALA A 464 -16.30 -30.77 5.71
C ALA A 464 -15.20 -31.85 5.80
N SER A 465 -14.10 -31.69 5.05
CA SER A 465 -12.93 -32.57 5.13
C SER A 465 -12.26 -32.53 6.50
N THR A 466 -12.23 -31.39 7.19
CA THR A 466 -11.75 -31.29 8.58
C THR A 466 -12.61 -32.12 9.53
N VAL A 467 -13.94 -32.04 9.40
CA VAL A 467 -14.89 -32.82 10.22
C VAL A 467 -14.73 -34.32 9.96
N TYR A 468 -14.65 -34.74 8.69
CA TYR A 468 -14.42 -36.15 8.32
C TYR A 468 -13.09 -36.68 8.87
N ARG A 469 -12.01 -35.89 8.77
CA ARG A 469 -10.68 -36.26 9.28
C ARG A 469 -10.73 -36.45 10.79
N LYS A 470 -11.29 -35.49 11.55
CA LYS A 470 -11.39 -35.56 13.02
C LYS A 470 -12.25 -36.74 13.48
N LEU A 471 -13.38 -37.01 12.80
CA LEU A 471 -14.20 -38.20 13.08
C LEU A 471 -13.45 -39.52 12.83
N GLN A 472 -12.61 -39.61 11.80
CA GLN A 472 -11.77 -40.78 11.59
C GLN A 472 -10.70 -40.92 12.67
N THR A 473 -10.00 -39.84 13.01
CA THR A 473 -8.99 -39.83 14.08
C THR A 473 -9.58 -40.26 15.42
N TRP A 474 -10.78 -39.79 15.78
CA TRP A 474 -11.44 -40.22 17.02
C TRP A 474 -11.93 -41.67 16.98
N LYS A 475 -12.41 -42.16 15.83
CA LYS A 475 -12.74 -43.59 15.67
C LYS A 475 -11.51 -44.48 15.84
N GLU A 476 -10.37 -44.06 15.29
CA GLU A 476 -9.10 -44.79 15.45
C GLU A 476 -8.57 -44.77 16.89
N ILE A 477 -8.77 -43.67 17.61
CA ILE A 477 -8.44 -43.54 19.03
C ILE A 477 -9.39 -44.40 19.89
N ASP A 478 -10.69 -44.36 19.63
CA ASP A 478 -11.71 -45.13 20.36
C ASP A 478 -11.58 -46.64 20.08
N GLU A 479 -11.04 -47.04 18.92
CA GLU A 479 -10.67 -48.43 18.56
C GLU A 479 -9.26 -48.86 19.04
N GLY A 480 -8.54 -47.99 19.76
CA GLY A 480 -7.26 -48.31 20.41
C GLY A 480 -6.02 -48.29 19.52
N LYS A 481 -6.03 -47.55 18.39
CA LYS A 481 -4.97 -47.54 17.39
C LYS A 481 -4.12 -46.26 17.29
N GLY A 482 -4.28 -45.25 18.16
CA GLY A 482 -3.48 -44.02 18.09
C GLY A 482 -3.35 -43.25 19.41
N THR A 483 -2.20 -42.59 19.59
CA THR A 483 -1.93 -41.65 20.70
C THR A 483 -2.31 -40.22 20.30
N PRO A 484 -3.00 -39.43 21.16
CA PRO A 484 -3.41 -38.08 20.81
C PRO A 484 -2.27 -37.09 21.12
N GLY A 485 -1.68 -36.45 20.09
CA GLY A 485 -0.61 -35.48 20.33
C GLY A 485 -0.05 -34.71 19.13
N ASP A 486 -0.09 -35.27 17.91
CA ASP A 486 0.47 -34.57 16.73
C ASP A 486 -0.62 -34.23 15.72
N ASP A 487 -1.13 -33.00 15.82
CA ASP A 487 -1.50 -32.12 14.69
C ASP A 487 -1.83 -30.71 15.20
#